data_AF-A0A947I3Y5-F1
#
_entry.id   AF-A0A947I3Y5-F1
#
_cell.length_a   1.000
_cell.length_b   1.000
_cell.length_c   1.000
_cell.angle_alpha   90.00
_cell.angle_beta   90.00
_cell.angle_gamma   90.00
#
_symmetry.space_group_name_H-M   'P 1'
#
loop_
_entity.id
_entity.type
_entity.pdbx_description
1 polymer ?
#
loop_
_entity_poly.entity_id
_entity_poly.type
_entity_poly.pdbx_seq_one_letter_code
_entity_poly.pdbx_strand_id
1 'polypeptide(L)'
;MTDDPKAQAKPLKKPLILSGQEIYDLIMGGIEPELLSGNLDSLSQQHEGETPQTKAERMQRYTNAFKEYKEQYEKYMEKLHTEVEEYKKAAMKYIETLTDKKEDSALEDLESAISTS
;
A
#
# COMPACT_ATOMS: atom_id res chain seq x y z
N MET A 1 -41.75 -13.73 -7.41
CA MET A 1 -40.35 -13.34 -7.68
C MET A 1 -39.97 -12.38 -6.58
N THR A 2 -39.41 -12.92 -5.51
CA THR A 2 -38.92 -12.14 -4.37
C THR A 2 -37.51 -11.71 -4.73
N ASP A 3 -37.38 -10.47 -5.20
CA ASP A 3 -36.07 -9.83 -5.36
C ASP A 3 -35.47 -9.64 -3.96
N ASP A 4 -34.48 -10.49 -3.66
CA ASP A 4 -33.66 -10.46 -2.46
C ASP A 4 -32.79 -9.17 -2.51
N PRO A 5 -33.02 -8.12 -1.70
CA PRO A 5 -32.25 -6.89 -1.78
C PRO A 5 -30.97 -7.05 -0.95
N LYS A 6 -30.20 -8.10 -1.21
CA LYS A 6 -28.77 -8.09 -0.89
C LYS A 6 -28.10 -7.16 -1.89
N ALA A 7 -28.30 -5.85 -1.69
CA ALA A 7 -27.40 -4.83 -2.20
C ALA A 7 -26.03 -5.09 -1.55
N GLN A 8 -25.27 -6.01 -2.14
CA GLN A 8 -23.93 -6.40 -1.77
C GLN A 8 -23.06 -5.16 -1.92
N ALA A 9 -22.84 -4.46 -0.83
CA ALA A 9 -21.88 -3.38 -0.79
C ALA A 9 -20.52 -3.96 -1.18
N LYS A 10 -19.96 -3.45 -2.29
CA LYS A 10 -18.75 -3.98 -2.93
C LYS A 10 -17.61 -4.03 -1.89
N PRO A 11 -16.89 -5.15 -1.75
CA PRO A 11 -15.86 -5.29 -0.73
C PRO A 11 -14.73 -4.28 -0.98
N LEU A 12 -14.31 -3.61 0.10
CA LEU A 12 -13.23 -2.63 0.06
C LEU A 12 -11.90 -3.34 -0.15
N LYS A 13 -11.13 -2.90 -1.15
CA LYS A 13 -9.79 -3.41 -1.39
C LYS A 13 -8.82 -2.80 -0.38
N LYS A 14 -8.22 -3.63 0.47
CA LYS A 14 -7.23 -3.21 1.46
C LYS A 14 -5.93 -2.76 0.75
N PRO A 15 -5.30 -1.65 1.17
CA PRO A 15 -3.97 -1.27 0.70
C PRO A 15 -2.96 -2.36 1.03
N LEU A 16 -2.05 -2.64 0.10
CA LEU A 16 -0.93 -3.56 0.32
C LEU A 16 0.21 -2.80 0.98
N ILE A 17 0.60 -3.19 2.19
CA ILE A 17 1.73 -2.60 2.90
C ILE A 17 2.90 -3.57 2.77
N LEU A 18 3.91 -3.16 2.01
CA LEU A 18 5.17 -3.90 1.84
C LEU A 18 6.07 -3.70 3.06
N SER A 19 6.98 -4.64 3.31
CA SER A 19 8.06 -4.49 4.28
C SER A 19 9.09 -3.46 3.83
N GLY A 20 9.92 -2.97 4.76
CA GLY A 20 10.97 -2.00 4.45
C GLY A 20 11.98 -2.52 3.41
N GLN A 21 12.31 -3.81 3.46
CA GLN A 21 13.19 -4.45 2.47
C GLN A 21 12.52 -4.55 1.10
N GLU A 22 11.25 -4.93 1.03
CA GLU A 22 10.52 -4.99 -0.24
C GLU A 22 10.35 -3.61 -0.88
N ILE A 23 10.09 -2.56 -0.08
CA ILE A 23 10.04 -1.18 -0.58
C ILE A 23 11.41 -0.75 -1.10
N TYR A 24 12.47 -1.06 -0.33
CA TYR A 24 13.84 -0.77 -0.73
C TYR A 24 14.19 -1.42 -2.07
N ASP A 25 13.99 -2.74 -2.18
CA ASP A 25 14.33 -3.50 -3.39
C ASP A 25 13.46 -3.10 -4.59
N LEU A 26 12.17 -2.80 -4.36
CA LEU A 26 11.27 -2.33 -5.41
C LEU A 26 11.75 -1.01 -6.03
N ILE A 27 12.16 -0.05 -5.20
CA ILE A 27 12.61 1.27 -5.66
C ILE A 27 14.03 1.18 -6.21
N MET A 28 14.95 0.61 -5.43
CA MET A 28 16.36 0.54 -5.79
C MET A 28 16.60 -0.31 -7.03
N GLY A 29 15.79 -1.35 -7.28
CA GLY A 29 15.87 -2.17 -8.49
C GLY A 29 15.67 -1.40 -9.79
N GLY A 30 14.95 -0.27 -9.75
CA GLY A 30 14.81 0.63 -10.90
C GLY A 30 15.90 1.70 -11.01
N ILE A 31 16.71 1.89 -9.96
CA ILE A 31 17.72 2.97 -9.86
C ILE A 31 19.12 2.41 -10.02
N GLU A 32 19.50 1.48 -9.14
CA GLU A 32 20.81 0.83 -9.10
C GLU A 32 20.64 -0.62 -8.63
N PRO A 33 20.45 -1.59 -9.56
CA PRO A 33 20.16 -2.98 -9.20
C PRO A 33 21.34 -3.66 -8.50
N GLU A 34 22.56 -3.14 -8.62
CA GLU A 34 23.71 -3.61 -7.85
C GLU A 34 23.53 -3.38 -6.34
N LEU A 35 22.76 -2.35 -5.94
CA LEU A 35 22.48 -2.02 -4.55
C LEU A 35 21.27 -2.74 -3.95
N LEU A 36 20.67 -3.72 -4.63
CA LEU A 36 19.60 -4.53 -4.05
C LEU A 36 20.07 -5.24 -2.77
N SER A 37 19.16 -5.44 -1.81
CA SER A 37 19.47 -6.00 -0.50
C SER A 37 20.19 -7.36 -0.58
N GLY A 38 19.81 -8.20 -1.56
CA GLY A 38 20.43 -9.50 -1.82
C GLY A 38 21.84 -9.45 -2.40
N ASN A 39 22.29 -8.30 -2.90
CA ASN A 39 23.60 -8.14 -3.55
C ASN A 39 24.66 -7.56 -2.61
N LEU A 40 24.27 -6.91 -1.52
CA LEU A 40 25.15 -6.12 -0.65
C LEU A 40 26.36 -6.91 -0.12
N ASP A 41 26.15 -8.17 0.28
CA ASP A 41 27.21 -9.02 0.82
C ASP A 41 28.27 -9.40 -0.25
N SER A 42 27.89 -9.37 -1.53
CA SER A 42 28.77 -9.74 -2.64
C SER A 42 29.53 -8.55 -3.25
N LEU A 43 29.15 -7.30 -2.93
CA LEU A 43 29.73 -6.09 -3.52
C LEU A 43 31.25 -6.01 -3.33
N SER A 44 31.75 -6.39 -2.16
CA SER A 44 33.20 -6.36 -1.90
C SER A 44 33.97 -7.30 -2.81
N GLN A 45 33.39 -8.45 -3.14
CA GLN A 45 34.00 -9.43 -4.04
C GLN A 45 33.86 -8.99 -5.50
N GLN A 46 32.70 -8.44 -5.88
CA GLN A 46 32.44 -7.94 -7.24
C GLN A 46 33.38 -6.80 -7.67
N HIS A 47 33.87 -6.03 -6.70
CA HIS A 47 34.79 -4.91 -6.93
C HIS A 47 36.21 -5.18 -6.43
N GLU A 48 36.57 -6.45 -6.23
CA GLU A 48 37.94 -6.81 -5.88
C GLU A 48 38.90 -6.39 -7.01
N GLY A 49 39.98 -5.70 -6.64
CA GLY A 49 40.95 -5.19 -7.61
C GLY A 49 40.53 -3.94 -8.37
N GLU A 50 39.43 -3.27 -7.98
CA GLU A 50 39.05 -1.99 -8.58
C GLU A 50 40.17 -0.93 -8.41
N THR A 51 40.38 -0.11 -9.45
CA THR A 51 41.29 1.03 -9.36
C THR A 51 40.66 2.15 -8.52
N PRO A 52 41.46 3.07 -7.96
CA PRO A 52 40.92 4.23 -7.26
C PRO A 52 39.96 5.08 -8.11
N GLN A 53 40.22 5.18 -9.42
CA GLN A 53 39.40 5.95 -10.34
C GLN A 53 38.04 5.29 -10.57
N THR A 54 38.02 3.98 -10.86
CA THR A 54 36.78 3.23 -11.06
C THR A 54 35.94 3.16 -9.78
N LYS A 55 36.61 3.09 -8.62
CA LYS A 55 35.96 3.19 -7.31
C LYS A 55 35.24 4.53 -7.15
N ALA A 56 35.93 5.64 -7.44
CA ALA A 56 35.35 6.97 -7.31
C ALA A 56 34.10 7.14 -8.21
N GLU A 57 34.18 6.68 -9.46
CA GLU A 57 33.05 6.70 -10.39
C GLU A 57 31.86 5.88 -9.86
N ARG A 58 32.12 4.67 -9.33
CA ARG A 58 31.09 3.82 -8.72
C ARG A 58 30.45 4.46 -7.49
N MET A 59 31.26 5.03 -6.59
CA MET A 59 30.76 5.73 -5.41
C MET A 59 29.91 6.95 -5.78
N GLN A 60 30.26 7.66 -6.86
CA GLN A 60 29.44 8.76 -7.36
C GLN A 60 28.09 8.27 -7.89
N ARG A 61 28.06 7.14 -8.63
CA ARG A 61 26.80 6.51 -9.06
C ARG A 61 25.93 6.14 -7.86
N TYR A 62 26.51 5.47 -6.85
CA TYR A 62 25.77 5.08 -5.65
C TYR A 62 25.24 6.29 -4.88
N THR A 63 26.03 7.37 -4.79
CA THR A 63 25.58 8.62 -4.16
C THR A 63 24.35 9.18 -4.86
N ASN A 64 24.36 9.20 -6.21
CA ASN A 64 23.22 9.65 -6.99
C ASN A 64 22.02 8.69 -6.82
N ALA A 65 22.27 7.38 -6.76
CA ALA A 65 21.24 6.37 -6.56
C ALA A 65 20.52 6.53 -5.21
N PHE A 66 21.26 6.76 -4.12
CA PHE A 66 20.66 7.01 -2.81
C PHE A 66 19.88 8.32 -2.75
N LYS A 67 20.30 9.35 -3.49
CA LYS A 67 19.53 10.58 -3.62
C LYS A 67 18.19 10.32 -4.30
N GLU A 68 18.21 9.66 -5.45
CA GLU A 68 17.00 9.30 -6.19
C GLU A 68 16.08 8.38 -5.37
N TYR A 69 16.66 7.40 -4.67
CA TYR A 69 15.93 6.49 -3.79
C TYR A 69 15.12 7.27 -2.75
N LYS A 70 15.75 8.25 -2.09
CA LYS A 70 15.08 9.07 -1.08
C LYS A 70 13.88 9.80 -1.67
N GLU A 71 14.05 10.43 -2.84
CA GLU A 71 12.99 11.17 -3.52
C GLU A 71 11.83 10.26 -3.94
N GLN A 72 12.11 9.06 -4.42
CA GLN A 72 11.07 8.09 -4.80
C GLN A 72 10.39 7.46 -3.58
N TYR A 73 11.15 7.20 -2.51
CA TYR A 73 10.62 6.66 -1.26
C TYR A 73 9.62 7.64 -0.61
N GLU A 74 9.95 8.93 -0.55
CA GLU A 74 9.05 9.97 -0.04
C GLU A 74 7.72 9.98 -0.82
N LYS A 75 7.79 9.98 -2.16
CA LYS A 75 6.59 9.92 -3.03
C LYS A 75 5.78 8.64 -2.83
N TYR A 76 6.45 7.50 -2.66
CA TYR A 76 5.79 6.22 -2.38
C TYR A 76 5.02 6.27 -1.06
N MET A 77 5.63 6.80 0.00
CA MET A 77 5.01 6.92 1.32
C MET A 77 3.83 7.89 1.33
N GLU A 78 3.93 9.02 0.63
CA GLU A 78 2.81 9.96 0.46
C GLU A 78 1.61 9.30 -0.22
N LYS A 79 1.86 8.52 -1.28
CA LYS A 79 0.81 7.78 -1.99
C LYS A 79 0.19 6.71 -1.08
N LEU A 80 1.00 5.91 -0.40
CA LEU A 80 0.51 4.88 0.51
C LEU A 80 -0.33 5.48 1.64
N HIS A 81 0.09 6.61 2.21
CA HIS A 81 -0.69 7.32 3.23
C HIS A 81 -2.07 7.74 2.69
N THR A 82 -2.10 8.29 1.47
CA THR A 82 -3.34 8.66 0.79
C THR A 82 -4.28 7.45 0.61
N GLU A 83 -3.75 6.33 0.10
CA GLU A 83 -4.52 5.09 -0.10
C GLU A 83 -5.08 4.54 1.23
N VAL A 84 -4.31 4.64 2.32
CA VAL A 84 -4.76 4.25 3.67
C VAL A 84 -5.89 5.15 4.16
N GLU A 85 -5.79 6.47 3.97
CA GLU A 85 -6.86 7.41 4.37
C GLU A 85 -8.13 7.22 3.55
N GLU A 86 -8.02 6.97 2.24
CA GLU A 86 -9.16 6.63 1.38
C GLU A 86 -9.83 5.33 1.83
N TYR A 87 -9.03 4.30 2.15
CA TYR A 87 -9.54 3.04 2.67
C TYR A 87 -10.28 3.23 4.00
N LYS A 88 -9.73 4.03 4.94
CA LYS A 88 -10.39 4.33 6.22
C LYS A 88 -11.75 4.99 6.02
N LYS A 89 -11.82 6.03 5.17
CA LYS A 89 -13.07 6.72 4.84
C LYS A 89 -14.09 5.77 4.23
N ALA A 90 -13.64 4.94 3.30
CA ALA A 90 -14.51 3.96 2.65
C ALA A 90 -15.02 2.90 3.65
N ALA A 91 -14.17 2.47 4.60
CA ALA A 91 -14.55 1.53 5.65
C ALA A 91 -15.58 2.10 6.61
N MET A 92 -15.42 3.36 7.03
CA MET A 92 -16.41 4.05 7.88
C MET A 92 -17.76 4.14 7.17
N LYS A 93 -17.77 4.62 5.92
CA LYS A 93 -19.00 4.73 5.12
C LYS A 93 -19.69 3.38 4.89
N TYR A 94 -18.91 2.33 4.68
CA TYR A 94 -19.43 0.98 4.54
C TYR A 94 -20.13 0.51 5.83
N ILE A 95 -19.54 0.77 6.99
CA ILE A 95 -20.13 0.44 8.30
C ILE A 95 -21.40 1.26 8.56
N GLU A 96 -21.40 2.56 8.24
CA GLU A 96 -22.58 3.43 8.33
C GLU A 96 -23.74 2.85 7.50
N THR A 97 -23.51 2.54 6.22
CA THR A 97 -24.54 1.98 5.34
C THR A 97 -25.07 0.62 5.82
N LEU A 98 -24.22 -0.21 6.43
CA LEU A 98 -24.68 -1.47 7.04
C LEU A 98 -25.53 -1.24 8.28
N THR A 99 -25.24 -0.19 9.04
CA THR A 99 -25.99 0.18 10.25
C THR A 99 -27.35 0.75 9.86
N ASP A 100 -27.39 1.70 8.93
CA ASP A 100 -28.62 2.31 8.42
C ASP A 100 -29.61 1.23 7.93
N LYS A 101 -29.13 0.29 7.10
CA LYS A 101 -29.97 -0.82 6.61
C LYS A 101 -30.50 -1.72 7.72
N LYS A 102 -29.74 -1.89 8.79
CA LYS A 102 -30.16 -2.70 9.93
C LYS A 102 -31.21 -1.96 10.76
N GLU A 103 -31.08 -0.64 10.90
CA GLU A 103 -32.07 0.20 11.56
C GLU A 103 -33.37 0.28 10.76
N ASP A 104 -33.30 0.47 9.44
CA ASP A 104 -34.47 0.45 8.55
C ASP A 104 -35.24 -0.88 8.67
N SER A 105 -34.54 -2.01 8.60
CA SER A 105 -35.15 -3.33 8.77
C SER A 105 -35.78 -3.53 10.16
N ALA A 106 -35.16 -2.99 11.22
CA ALA A 106 -35.71 -3.09 12.57
C ALA A 106 -36.96 -2.21 12.76
N LEU A 107 -37.03 -1.05 12.09
CA LEU A 107 -38.22 -0.20 12.07
C LEU A 107 -39.37 -0.88 11.31
N GLU A 108 -39.09 -1.46 10.14
CA GLU A 108 -40.10 -2.22 9.38
C GLU A 108 -40.69 -3.39 10.19
N ASP A 109 -39.85 -4.10 10.95
CA ASP A 109 -40.30 -5.19 11.84
C ASP A 109 -41.20 -4.67 12.97
N LEU A 110 -40.87 -3.52 13.56
CA LEU A 110 -41.68 -2.88 14.61
C LEU A 110 -43.03 -2.38 14.07
N GLU A 111 -43.04 -1.73 12.90
CA GLU A 111 -44.25 -1.25 12.25
C GLU A 111 -45.19 -2.41 11.89
N SER A 112 -44.62 -3.52 11.40
CA SER A 112 -45.37 -4.74 11.11
C SER A 112 -46.00 -5.32 12.37
N ALA A 113 -45.25 -5.40 13.48
CA ALA A 113 -45.76 -5.93 14.75
C ALA A 113 -46.91 -5.07 15.32
N ILE A 114 -46.83 -3.74 15.19
CA ILE A 114 -47.86 -2.80 15.64
C ILE A 114 -49.11 -2.86 14.74
N SER A 115 -48.96 -2.96 13.41
CA SER A 115 -50.11 -3.03 12.49
C SER A 115 -50.91 -4.33 12.58
N THR A 116 -50.30 -5.42 13.06
CA THR A 116 -50.98 -6.71 13.24
C THR A 116 -51.61 -6.92 14.64
N SER A 117 -51.46 -5.96 15.56
CA SER A 117 -52.15 -5.93 16.87
C SER A 117 -53.37 -5.02 16.85
#